data_AF-A0A941N3Q2-F1
#
_entry.id   AF-A0A941N3Q2-F1
#
_cell.length_a   1.000
_cell.length_b   1.000
_cell.length_c   1.000
_cell.angle_alpha   90.00
_cell.angle_beta   90.00
_cell.angle_gamma   90.00
#
_symmetry.space_group_name_H-M   'P 1'
#
loop_
_entity.id
_entity.type
_entity.pdbx_description
1 polymer ?
#
loop_
_entity_poly.entity_id
_entity_poly.type
_entity_poly.pdbx_seq_one_letter_code
_entity_poly.pdbx_strand_id
1 'polypeptide(L)'
;IAFGVVYNTARIALSERGRELASLRVLGLTRREISFILLGELAVLTLFALPLGIAMGWLLVKIVCMFLDTEMYRIPFIVAPATYGFSMLVVIIAAIVSGLIVRRRLDHLDLIAVLKTRE
;
A
#
# COMPACT_ATOMS: atom_id res chain seq x y z
N ILE A 1 -10.51 5.07 0.49
CA ILE A 1 -9.45 5.39 -0.51
C ILE A 1 -8.17 4.56 -0.33
N ALA A 2 -7.62 4.42 0.88
CA ALA A 2 -6.35 3.71 1.12
C ALA A 2 -6.31 2.30 0.52
N PHE A 3 -7.34 1.49 0.79
CA PHE A 3 -7.47 0.15 0.20
C PHE A 3 -7.42 0.16 -1.34
N GLY A 4 -8.18 1.06 -1.97
CA GLY A 4 -8.23 1.16 -3.44
C GLY A 4 -6.91 1.62 -4.06
N VAL A 5 -6.17 2.51 -3.40
CA VAL A 5 -4.85 2.95 -3.85
C VAL A 5 -3.85 1.80 -3.75
N VAL A 6 -3.73 1.17 -2.58
CA VAL A 6 -2.79 0.04 -2.37
C VAL A 6 -3.10 -1.11 -3.33
N TYR A 7 -4.38 -1.44 -3.51
CA TYR A 7 -4.81 -2.46 -4.47
C TYR A 7 -4.40 -2.12 -5.91
N ASN A 8 -4.61 -0.87 -6.36
CA ASN A 8 -4.23 -0.47 -7.71
C ASN A 8 -2.72 -0.47 -7.90
N THR A 9 -1.96 0.07 -6.95
CA THR A 9 -0.48 0.03 -6.99
C THR A 9 0.03 -1.40 -7.08
N ALA A 10 -0.48 -2.30 -6.25
CA ALA A 10 -0.11 -3.70 -6.29
C ALA A 10 -0.49 -4.38 -7.61
N ARG A 11 -1.65 -4.02 -8.19
CA ARG A 11 -2.09 -4.50 -9.51
C ARG A 11 -1.19 -3.98 -10.64
N ILE A 12 -0.77 -2.71 -10.59
CA ILE A 12 0.14 -2.09 -11.56
C ILE A 12 1.50 -2.77 -11.48
N ALA A 13 2.08 -2.89 -10.28
CA ALA A 13 3.35 -3.57 -10.07
C ALA A 13 3.34 -5.01 -10.61
N LEU A 14 2.22 -5.71 -10.44
CA LEU A 14 2.04 -7.05 -11.00
C LEU A 14 1.95 -7.05 -12.53
N SER A 15 1.26 -6.07 -13.11
CA SER A 15 1.09 -5.95 -14.56
C SER A 15 2.40 -5.56 -15.27
N GLU A 16 3.20 -4.68 -14.66
CA GLU A 16 4.48 -4.23 -15.20
C GLU A 16 5.54 -5.32 -15.12
N ARG A 17 5.54 -6.11 -14.04
CA ARG A 17 6.53 -7.18 -13.83
C ARG A 17 6.14 -8.55 -14.34
N GLY A 18 5.01 -8.68 -15.03
CA GLY A 18 4.58 -9.98 -15.59
C GLY A 18 5.66 -10.68 -16.43
N ARG A 19 6.49 -9.91 -17.16
CA ARG A 19 7.63 -10.44 -17.93
C ARG A 19 8.81 -10.89 -17.06
N GLU A 20 9.14 -10.16 -16.00
CA GLU A 20 10.19 -10.55 -15.04
C GLU A 20 9.77 -11.74 -14.18
N LEU A 21 8.49 -11.81 -13.79
CA LEU A 21 7.95 -12.96 -13.07
C LEU A 21 7.93 -14.22 -13.94
N ALA A 22 7.71 -14.07 -15.24
CA ALA A 22 7.80 -15.16 -16.20
C ALA A 22 9.25 -15.67 -16.35
N SER A 23 10.27 -14.79 -16.38
CA SER A 23 11.67 -15.22 -16.43
C SER A 23 12.13 -15.87 -15.12
N LEU A 24 11.69 -15.36 -13.96
CA LEU A 24 11.96 -15.97 -12.65
C LEU A 24 11.32 -17.36 -12.51
N ARG A 25 10.17 -17.62 -13.15
CA ARG A 25 9.60 -18.97 -13.24
C ARG A 25 10.43 -19.93 -14.08
N VAL A 26 11.05 -19.46 -15.16
CA VAL A 26 11.96 -20.28 -15.98
C VAL A 26 13.22 -20.66 -15.20
N LEU A 27 13.64 -19.81 -14.26
CA LEU A 27 14.71 -20.09 -13.29
C LEU A 27 14.30 -21.07 -12.16
N GLY A 28 13.03 -21.49 -12.10
CA GLY A 28 12.55 -22.50 -11.15
C GLY A 28 11.98 -21.95 -9.84
N LEU A 29 11.80 -20.63 -9.70
CA LEU A 29 11.17 -20.07 -8.49
C LEU A 29 9.70 -20.45 -8.38
N THR A 30 9.28 -20.75 -7.14
CA THR A 30 7.91 -21.08 -6.78
C THR A 30 7.04 -19.82 -6.68
N ARG A 31 5.73 -19.99 -6.88
CA ARG A 31 4.72 -18.92 -6.76
C ARG A 31 4.77 -18.18 -5.43
N ARG A 32 5.13 -18.91 -4.37
CA ARG A 32 5.26 -18.36 -3.01
C ARG A 32 6.45 -17.41 -2.89
N GLU A 33 7.58 -17.74 -3.49
CA GLU A 33 8.77 -16.88 -3.48
C GLU A 33 8.54 -15.60 -4.29
N ILE A 34 7.92 -15.72 -5.47
CA ILE A 34 7.54 -14.56 -6.29
C ILE A 34 6.59 -13.62 -5.52
N SER A 35 5.56 -14.19 -4.89
CA SER A 35 4.61 -13.41 -4.09
C SER A 35 5.29 -12.78 -2.87
N PHE A 36 6.26 -13.45 -2.26
CA PHE A 36 7.01 -12.93 -1.12
C PHE A 36 7.89 -11.74 -1.51
N ILE A 37 8.55 -11.78 -2.67
CA ILE A 37 9.33 -10.66 -3.20
C ILE A 37 8.42 -9.44 -3.42
N LEU A 38 7.27 -9.64 -4.08
CA LEU A 38 6.35 -8.56 -4.43
C LEU A 38 5.69 -7.95 -3.19
N LEU A 39 5.30 -8.77 -2.21
CA LEU A 39 4.78 -8.31 -0.92
C LEU A 39 5.86 -7.64 -0.07
N GLY A 40 7.10 -8.13 -0.12
CA GLY A 40 8.25 -7.53 0.56
C GLY A 40 8.49 -6.10 0.08
N GLU A 41 8.43 -5.86 -1.23
CA GLU A 41 8.57 -4.53 -1.79
C GLU A 41 7.44 -3.59 -1.38
N LEU A 42 6.19 -4.07 -1.44
CA LEU A 42 5.04 -3.31 -0.93
C LEU A 42 5.17 -3.02 0.57
N ALA A 43 5.69 -3.95 1.36
CA ALA A 43 5.95 -3.77 2.78
C ALA A 43 7.02 -2.69 3.03
N VAL A 44 8.11 -2.69 2.26
CA VAL A 44 9.14 -1.66 2.33
C VAL A 44 8.58 -0.29 1.94
N LEU A 45 7.85 -0.21 0.83
CA LEU A 45 7.21 1.04 0.39
C LEU A 45 6.24 1.58 1.43
N THR A 46 5.39 0.72 2.01
CA THR A 46 4.46 1.12 3.06
C THR A 46 5.17 1.54 4.34
N LEU A 47 6.26 0.87 4.72
CA LEU A 47 7.08 1.22 5.86
C LEU A 47 7.69 2.63 5.74
N PHE A 48 8.12 3.04 4.53
CA PHE A 48 8.60 4.40 4.27
C PHE A 48 7.46 5.42 4.12
N ALA A 49 6.32 5.00 3.57
CA ALA A 49 5.16 5.88 3.39
C ALA A 49 4.51 6.29 4.72
N LEU A 50 4.52 5.41 5.73
CA LEU A 50 3.95 5.68 7.06
C LEU A 50 4.57 6.90 7.78
N PRO A 51 5.89 6.97 8.03
CA PRO A 51 6.51 8.12 8.70
C PRO A 51 6.36 9.39 7.86
N LEU A 52 6.46 9.29 6.54
CA LEU A 52 6.29 10.42 5.63
C LEU A 52 4.86 10.97 5.69
N GLY A 53 3.86 10.08 5.71
CA GLY A 53 2.44 10.44 5.84
C GLY A 53 2.13 11.12 7.18
N ILE A 54 2.71 10.63 8.29
CA ILE A 54 2.56 11.27 9.60
C ILE A 54 3.21 12.66 9.59
N ALA A 55 4.43 12.79 9.06
CA ALA A 55 5.14 14.06 8.97
C ALA A 55 4.36 15.10 8.14
N MET A 56 3.87 14.70 6.96
CA MET A 56 3.04 15.57 6.12
C MET A 56 1.71 15.91 6.78
N GLY A 57 1.05 14.95 7.43
CA GLY A 57 -0.19 15.20 8.16
C GLY A 57 0.00 16.22 9.28
N TRP A 58 1.05 16.08 10.08
CA TRP A 58 1.40 17.04 11.13
C TRP A 58 1.70 18.43 10.56
N LEU A 59 2.47 18.51 9.48
CA LEU A 59 2.78 19.77 8.80
C LEU A 59 1.51 20.46 8.29
N LEU A 60 0.60 19.69 7.70
CA LEU A 60 -0.65 20.21 7.14
C LEU A 60 -1.55 20.77 8.25
N VAL A 61 -1.75 20.05 9.35
CA VAL A 61 -2.54 20.58 10.47
C VAL A 61 -1.87 21.85 11.04
N LYS A 62 -0.53 21.90 11.12
CA LYS A 62 0.20 23.06 11.61
C LYS A 62 -0.03 24.29 10.73
N ILE A 63 0.02 24.10 9.41
CA ILE A 63 -0.25 25.15 8.42
C ILE A 63 -1.70 25.62 8.54
N VAL A 64 -2.66 24.69 8.61
CA VAL A 64 -4.09 25.01 8.73
C VAL A 64 -4.37 25.81 10.00
N CYS A 65 -3.81 25.43 11.15
CA CYS A 65 -3.97 26.20 12.38
C CYS A 65 -3.33 27.58 12.31
N MET A 66 -2.19 27.73 11.62
CA MET A 66 -1.57 29.05 11.41
C MET A 66 -2.45 29.98 10.56
N PHE A 67 -3.14 29.45 9.54
CA PHE A 67 -4.05 30.24 8.70
C PHE A 67 -5.40 30.52 9.37
N LEU A 68 -5.86 29.65 10.26
CA LEU A 68 -7.13 29.80 10.98
C LEU A 68 -7.03 30.60 12.28
N ASP A 69 -5.81 30.99 12.70
CA ASP A 69 -5.56 31.92 13.81
C ASP A 69 -6.04 33.34 13.42
N THR A 70 -7.36 33.51 13.37
CA THR A 70 -8.04 34.81 13.22
C THR A 70 -8.40 35.33 14.61
N GLU A 71 -8.27 36.65 14.83
CA GLU A 71 -8.30 37.37 16.11
C GLU A 71 -9.44 37.02 17.11
N MET A 72 -10.46 36.24 16.72
CA MET A 72 -11.62 35.87 17.55
C MET A 72 -11.81 34.37 17.79
N TYR A 73 -11.03 33.47 17.16
CA TYR A 73 -11.19 32.01 17.32
C TYR A 73 -9.82 31.32 17.40
N ARG A 74 -9.41 30.88 18.60
CA ARG A 74 -8.30 29.92 18.76
C ARG A 74 -8.83 28.50 18.60
N ILE A 75 -8.51 27.85 17.48
CA ILE A 75 -8.72 26.41 17.35
C ILE A 75 -7.57 25.71 18.09
N PRO A 76 -7.82 25.04 19.23
CA PRO A 76 -6.74 24.39 19.95
C PRO A 76 -6.22 23.22 19.13
N PHE A 77 -4.92 23.25 18.79
CA PHE A 77 -4.22 22.13 18.15
C PHE A 77 -4.10 20.98 19.17
N ILE A 78 -5.17 20.21 19.34
CA ILE A 78 -5.18 19.00 20.19
C ILE A 78 -5.32 17.81 19.25
N VAL A 79 -4.18 17.36 18.71
CA VAL A 79 -4.11 16.06 18.03
C VAL A 79 -3.65 15.03 19.04
N ALA A 80 -4.60 14.24 19.56
CA ALA A 80 -4.29 13.20 20.52
C ALA A 80 -3.37 12.12 19.90
N PRO A 81 -2.36 11.61 20.63
CA PRO A 81 -1.52 10.51 20.16
C PRO A 81 -2.31 9.27 19.74
N ALA A 82 -3.47 9.04 20.37
CA ALA A 82 -4.40 7.98 20.02
C ALA A 82 -4.92 8.06 18.57
N THR A 83 -5.11 9.28 18.03
CA THR A 83 -5.58 9.49 16.65
C THR A 83 -4.50 9.09 15.64
N TYR A 84 -3.23 9.40 15.93
CA TYR A 84 -2.10 8.92 15.12
C TYR A 84 -2.00 7.40 15.17
N GLY A 85 -2.10 6.81 16.36
CA GLY A 85 -2.08 5.35 16.54
C GLY A 85 -3.19 4.65 15.76
N PHE A 86 -4.44 5.12 15.90
CA PHE A 86 -5.58 4.56 15.17
C PHE A 86 -5.43 4.70 13.65
N SER A 87 -5.00 5.87 13.17
CA SER A 87 -4.79 6.11 11.75
C SER A 87 -3.71 5.19 11.18
N MET A 88 -2.59 5.03 11.89
CA MET A 88 -1.51 4.13 11.52
C MET A 88 -1.98 2.67 11.45
N LEU A 89 -2.76 2.24 12.46
CA LEU A 89 -3.34 0.90 12.53
C LEU A 89 -4.28 0.63 11.34
N VAL A 90 -5.14 1.59 11.00
CA VAL A 90 -6.03 1.50 9.83
C VAL A 90 -5.23 1.37 8.53
N VAL A 91 -4.16 2.15 8.36
CA VAL A 91 -3.30 2.05 7.15
C VAL A 91 -2.59 0.70 7.09
N ILE A 92 -2.05 0.20 8.21
CA ILE A 92 -1.39 -1.10 8.27
C ILE A 92 -2.37 -2.22 7.93
N ILE A 93 -3.58 -2.23 8.51
CA ILE A 93 -4.62 -3.21 8.19
C ILE A 93 -4.99 -3.13 6.71
N ALA A 94 -5.21 -1.93 6.17
CA ALA A 94 -5.55 -1.75 4.77
C ALA A 94 -4.44 -2.27 3.84
N ALA A 95 -3.17 -2.04 4.19
CA ALA A 95 -2.01 -2.55 3.46
C ALA A 95 -1.95 -4.08 3.49
N ILE A 96 -2.12 -4.69 4.67
CA ILE A 96 -2.14 -6.15 4.84
C ILE A 96 -3.28 -6.78 4.04
N VAL A 97 -4.50 -6.26 4.17
CA VAL A 97 -5.68 -6.80 3.47
C VAL A 97 -5.51 -6.67 1.95
N SER A 98 -5.02 -5.54 1.46
CA SER A 98 -4.76 -5.35 0.03
C SER A 98 -3.69 -6.32 -0.48
N GLY A 99 -2.59 -6.47 0.26
CA GLY A 99 -1.53 -7.42 -0.08
C GLY A 99 -2.03 -8.87 -0.09
N LEU A 100 -2.83 -9.27 0.90
CA LEU A 100 -3.43 -10.61 0.96
C LEU A 100 -4.40 -10.87 -0.19
N ILE A 101 -5.19 -9.89 -0.61
CA ILE A 101 -6.10 -10.03 -1.76
C ILE A 101 -5.31 -10.20 -3.06
N VAL A 102 -4.25 -9.42 -3.25
CA VAL A 102 -3.37 -9.53 -4.42
C VAL A 102 -2.69 -10.90 -4.46
N ARG A 103 -2.19 -11.37 -3.31
CA ARG A 103 -1.63 -12.72 -3.16
C ARG A 103 -2.65 -13.81 -3.50
N ARG A 104 -3.86 -13.74 -2.97
CA ARG A 104 -4.93 -14.69 -3.31
C ARG A 104 -5.28 -14.68 -4.79
N ARG A 105 -5.23 -13.51 -5.43
CA ARG A 105 -5.52 -13.37 -6.87
C ARG A 105 -4.40 -13.94 -7.73
N LEU A 106 -3.14 -13.78 -7.32
CA LEU A 106 -1.98 -14.44 -7.91
C LEU A 106 -2.11 -15.97 -7.84
N ASP A 107 -2.57 -16.50 -6.71
CA ASP A 107 -2.79 -17.94 -6.53
C ASP A 107 -3.97 -18.46 -7.40
N HIS A 108 -5.01 -17.65 -7.65
CA HIS A 108 -6.18 -18.04 -8.46
C HIS A 108 -6.05 -17.81 -9.97
N LEU A 109 -5.23 -16.87 -10.43
CA LEU A 109 -5.17 -16.49 -11.86
C LEU A 109 -4.50 -17.54 -12.76
N ASP A 110 -3.71 -18.46 -12.20
CA ASP A 110 -2.75 -19.21 -12.99
C ASP A 110 -2.99 -20.72 -13.08
N LEU A 111 -4.27 -21.12 -13.00
CA LEU A 111 -4.75 -22.34 -13.66
C LEU A 111 -5.42 -22.03 -15.00
N ILE A 112 -5.78 -20.76 -15.28
CA ILE A 112 -6.60 -20.38 -16.43
C ILE A 112 -5.82 -19.54 -17.45
N ALA A 113 -4.83 -18.73 -17.01
CA ALA A 113 -4.10 -17.83 -17.91
C ALA A 113 -3.09 -18.53 -18.84
N VAL A 114 -2.48 -19.65 -18.43
CA VAL A 114 -1.45 -20.35 -19.23
C VAL A 114 -2.04 -21.23 -20.34
N LEU A 115 -3.35 -21.50 -20.33
CA LEU A 115 -4.01 -22.33 -21.35
C LEU A 115 -4.72 -21.53 -22.47
N LYS A 116 -4.73 -20.19 -22.42
CA LYS A 116 -5.50 -19.39 -23.39
C LYS A 116 -4.71 -18.39 -24.24
N THR A 117 -3.39 -18.34 -24.11
CA THR A 117 -2.53 -17.53 -25.00
C THR A 117 -1.98 -18.34 -26.19
N ARG A 118 -2.43 -19.59 -26.36
CA ARG A 118 -2.38 -20.32 -27.62
C ARG A 118 -3.76 -20.24 -28.27
N GLU A 119 -4.04 -19.08 -28.84
CA GLU A 119 -4.83 -18.86 -30.06
C GLU A 119 -4.65 -17.41 -30.51
#